data_AF-A0AAD9NVE7-F1
#
_entry.id   AF-A0AAD9NVE7-F1
#
_cell.length_a   1.000
_cell.length_b   1.000
_cell.length_c   1.000
_cell.angle_alpha   90.00
_cell.angle_beta   90.00
_cell.angle_gamma   90.00
#
_symmetry.space_group_name_H-M   'P 1'
#
loop_
_entity.id
_entity.type
_entity.pdbx_description
1 polymer ?
#
loop_
_entity_poly.entity_id
_entity_poly.type
_entity_poly.pdbx_seq_one_letter_code
_entity_poly.pdbx_strand_id
1 'polypeptide(L)'
;MASRKIINFSPGPAKIPEQVLERAQKELLSYQNTGISVMEMSHRSADFVKIISHAENTLRELLHIPDDYQVLFLPGGGSGQFAGIAMNLMGLKESRCADYVITGTWSAKAAKEAEKYGKVHLVFPKRDKYHDIPDMSTWKLNPDASYVHYCANETVHGVEFEFIPETNGVPLVCDMSSNILSRPVDISKFGVIYAGAQKNIGCAGVTLVIIRQDLIGYDMPECPSILSYKVQAGNNSVYNTPPTYSIYIMGLVFDWLVEQGGCEAMAKRNLEKVKLLYDLIDASKGFYHAPVHHTCRSRMNTHLRISSADGAVDEKLEKEFIDEAAKKGMIQLKGHRSIGGLRISLYNAINVDEVRTLIDFMREFQEKHQ
;
A
#
# COMPACT_ATOMS: atom_id res chain seq x y z
N MET A 1 22.54 28.54 1.39
CA MET A 1 22.24 27.83 2.65
C MET A 1 21.92 26.40 2.27
N ALA A 2 22.66 25.41 2.79
CA ALA A 2 22.27 24.01 2.58
C ALA A 2 20.84 23.84 3.10
N SER A 3 19.90 23.46 2.24
CA SER A 3 18.53 23.27 2.68
C SER A 3 18.52 22.17 3.74
N ARG A 4 17.78 22.40 4.82
CA ARG A 4 17.65 21.41 5.91
C ARG A 4 17.05 20.13 5.33
N LYS A 5 17.74 19.00 5.44
CA LYS A 5 17.26 17.69 4.97
C LYS A 5 16.04 17.27 5.79
N ILE A 6 14.88 17.19 5.15
CA ILE A 6 13.61 16.77 5.77
C ILE A 6 13.38 15.29 5.52
N ILE A 7 12.98 14.55 6.55
CA ILE A 7 12.58 13.15 6.47
C ILE A 7 11.06 13.08 6.62
N ASN A 8 10.40 12.60 5.57
CA ASN A 8 8.94 12.55 5.49
C ASN A 8 8.43 11.12 5.77
N PHE A 9 7.99 10.86 7.01
CA PHE A 9 7.41 9.56 7.41
C PHE A 9 5.92 9.41 7.05
N SER A 10 5.44 10.18 6.06
CA SER A 10 4.04 10.21 5.68
C SER A 10 3.51 8.82 5.28
N PRO A 11 2.35 8.43 5.80
CA PRO A 11 1.68 7.16 5.47
C PRO A 11 0.96 7.18 4.13
N GLY A 12 0.89 8.34 3.45
CA GLY A 12 0.23 8.52 2.16
C GLY A 12 -0.42 9.91 2.03
N PRO A 13 -0.02 10.78 1.06
CA PRO A 13 1.04 10.56 0.08
C PRO A 13 2.42 10.42 0.72
N ALA A 14 3.16 9.39 0.35
CA ALA A 14 4.47 9.05 0.90
C ALA A 14 5.61 9.84 0.23
N LYS A 15 6.81 9.67 0.78
CA LYS A 15 8.05 10.13 0.14
C LYS A 15 8.23 9.44 -1.21
N ILE A 16 8.57 10.21 -2.24
CA ILE A 16 9.03 9.73 -3.55
C ILE A 16 10.58 9.83 -3.56
N PRO A 17 11.32 8.89 -4.19
CA PRO A 17 12.77 9.00 -4.31
C PRO A 17 13.18 10.33 -4.95
N GLU A 18 14.25 10.95 -4.43
CA GLU A 18 14.72 12.26 -4.91
C GLU A 18 15.12 12.21 -6.38
N GLN A 19 15.79 11.12 -6.81
CA GLN A 19 16.19 10.89 -8.20
C GLN A 19 14.99 10.88 -9.16
N VAL A 20 13.86 10.33 -8.72
CA VAL A 20 12.61 10.32 -9.50
C VAL A 20 12.06 11.74 -9.66
N LEU A 21 12.06 12.52 -8.58
CA LEU A 21 11.60 13.91 -8.60
C LEU A 21 12.51 14.81 -9.45
N GLU A 22 13.83 14.62 -9.38
CA GLU A 22 14.79 15.34 -10.22
C GLU A 22 14.60 15.03 -11.70
N ARG A 23 14.38 13.76 -12.07
CA ARG A 23 14.07 13.37 -13.44
C ARG A 23 12.75 13.98 -13.90
N ALA A 24 11.70 13.86 -13.10
CA ALA A 24 10.41 14.47 -13.38
C ALA A 24 10.48 15.99 -13.53
N GLN A 25 11.32 16.68 -12.73
CA GLN A 25 11.56 18.11 -12.85
C GLN A 25 12.25 18.48 -14.16
N LYS A 26 13.28 17.74 -14.57
CA LYS A 26 14.01 17.96 -15.83
C LYS A 26 13.11 17.76 -17.05
N GLU A 27 12.24 16.77 -16.99
CA GLU A 27 11.32 16.40 -18.09
C GLU A 27 9.97 17.16 -18.02
N LEU A 28 9.76 18.03 -17.02
CA LEU A 28 8.44 18.63 -16.75
C LEU A 28 7.90 19.44 -17.93
N LEU A 29 8.76 20.24 -18.57
CA LEU A 29 8.39 21.12 -19.69
C LEU A 29 8.48 20.41 -21.05
N SER A 30 9.26 19.33 -21.14
CA SER A 30 9.47 18.59 -22.38
C SER A 30 9.94 17.18 -22.06
N TYR A 31 9.07 16.20 -22.26
CA TYR A 31 9.44 14.79 -22.11
C TYR A 31 10.30 14.36 -23.30
N GLN A 32 11.52 13.86 -23.04
CA GLN A 32 12.42 13.29 -24.05
C GLN A 32 12.53 14.07 -25.38
N ASN A 33 12.54 15.41 -25.31
CA ASN A 33 12.61 16.33 -26.47
C ASN A 33 11.34 16.41 -27.33
N THR A 34 10.19 15.93 -26.86
CA THR A 34 8.89 16.09 -27.56
C THR A 34 8.43 17.54 -27.67
N GLY A 35 8.99 18.44 -26.86
CA GLY A 35 8.64 19.86 -26.83
C GLY A 35 7.40 20.18 -25.99
N ILE A 36 6.78 19.17 -25.36
CA ILE A 36 5.59 19.32 -24.51
C ILE A 36 5.70 18.50 -23.23
N SER A 37 4.96 18.90 -22.20
CA SER A 37 4.86 18.15 -20.95
C SER A 37 4.10 16.84 -21.13
N VAL A 38 4.40 15.82 -20.33
CA VAL A 38 3.56 14.60 -20.21
C VAL A 38 2.10 14.95 -19.88
N MET A 39 1.87 16.06 -19.16
CA MET A 39 0.51 16.53 -18.83
C MET A 39 -0.28 17.02 -20.05
N GLU A 40 0.41 17.40 -21.13
CA GLU A 40 -0.20 17.93 -22.36
C GLU A 40 -0.28 16.86 -23.46
N MET A 41 0.33 15.69 -23.23
CA MET A 41 0.32 14.59 -24.20
C MET A 41 -1.07 13.97 -24.31
N SER A 42 -1.51 13.78 -25.56
CA SER A 42 -2.64 12.89 -25.84
C SER A 42 -2.32 11.48 -25.34
N HIS A 43 -3.22 10.89 -24.56
CA HIS A 43 -3.09 9.50 -24.09
C HIS A 43 -3.13 8.45 -25.22
N ARG A 44 -3.40 8.89 -26.46
CA ARG A 44 -3.36 8.05 -27.67
C ARG A 44 -2.11 8.30 -28.52
N SER A 45 -1.25 9.24 -28.14
CA SER A 45 0.00 9.50 -28.87
C SER A 45 0.95 8.32 -28.72
N ALA A 46 1.82 8.11 -29.70
CA ALA A 46 2.85 7.07 -29.63
C ALA A 46 3.74 7.24 -28.40
N ASP A 47 4.01 8.48 -27.98
CA ASP A 47 4.87 8.77 -26.82
C ASP A 47 4.19 8.39 -25.50
N PHE A 48 2.90 8.69 -25.32
CA PHE A 48 2.22 8.24 -24.10
C PHE A 48 2.00 6.73 -24.08
N VAL A 49 1.71 6.11 -25.23
CA VAL A 49 1.62 4.64 -25.34
C VAL A 49 2.94 3.99 -24.92
N LYS A 50 4.10 4.57 -25.28
CA LYS A 50 5.40 4.09 -24.78
C LYS A 50 5.53 4.24 -23.27
N ILE A 51 5.11 5.36 -22.68
CA ILE A 51 5.17 5.59 -21.22
C ILE A 51 4.39 4.52 -20.46
N ILE A 52 3.12 4.29 -20.83
CA ILE A 52 2.27 3.32 -20.12
C ILE A 52 2.74 1.88 -20.35
N SER A 53 3.15 1.53 -21.57
CA SER A 53 3.65 0.18 -21.89
C SER A 53 4.98 -0.09 -21.17
N HIS A 54 5.86 0.91 -21.08
CA HIS A 54 7.10 0.80 -20.32
C HIS A 54 6.81 0.56 -18.83
N ALA A 55 5.92 1.36 -18.24
CA ALA A 55 5.53 1.17 -16.84
C ALA A 55 4.92 -0.22 -16.58
N GLU A 56 4.08 -0.74 -17.49
CA GLU A 56 3.56 -2.11 -17.41
C GLU A 56 4.67 -3.15 -17.49
N ASN A 57 5.54 -3.07 -18.51
CA ASN A 57 6.61 -4.05 -18.72
C ASN A 57 7.58 -4.10 -17.54
N THR A 58 8.04 -2.94 -17.06
CA THR A 58 8.93 -2.85 -15.88
C THR A 58 8.26 -3.45 -14.64
N LEU A 59 6.95 -3.23 -14.46
CA LEU A 59 6.21 -3.85 -13.37
C LEU A 59 6.12 -5.38 -13.51
N ARG A 60 5.86 -5.88 -14.73
CA ARG A 60 5.82 -7.32 -15.03
C ARG A 60 7.16 -7.97 -14.70
N GLU A 61 8.27 -7.32 -15.04
CA GLU A 61 9.62 -7.76 -14.67
C GLU A 61 9.84 -7.75 -13.15
N LEU A 62 9.49 -6.66 -12.46
CA LEU A 62 9.72 -6.51 -11.02
C LEU A 62 8.95 -7.53 -10.16
N LEU A 63 7.76 -7.95 -10.60
CA LEU A 63 6.88 -8.86 -9.87
C LEU A 63 6.78 -10.26 -10.49
N HIS A 64 7.47 -10.51 -11.61
CA HIS A 64 7.31 -11.73 -12.42
C HIS A 64 5.84 -12.03 -12.72
N ILE A 65 5.10 -11.02 -13.20
CA ILE A 65 3.65 -11.14 -13.47
C ILE A 65 3.44 -12.10 -14.65
N PRO A 66 2.68 -13.20 -14.47
CA PRO A 66 2.41 -14.13 -15.56
C PRO A 66 1.62 -13.51 -16.73
N ASP A 67 1.75 -14.10 -17.92
CA ASP A 67 1.11 -13.60 -19.15
C ASP A 67 -0.42 -13.69 -19.12
N ASP A 68 -0.99 -14.59 -18.31
CA ASP A 68 -2.43 -14.74 -18.10
C ASP A 68 -3.01 -13.71 -17.12
N TYR A 69 -2.26 -12.65 -16.80
CA TYR A 69 -2.73 -11.49 -16.04
C TYR A 69 -2.75 -10.21 -16.88
N GLN A 70 -3.72 -9.35 -16.59
CA GLN A 70 -3.81 -7.98 -17.10
C GLN A 70 -3.35 -7.00 -16.03
N VAL A 71 -2.62 -5.97 -16.47
CA VAL A 71 -2.18 -4.85 -15.63
C VAL A 71 -2.99 -3.62 -16.02
N LEU A 72 -3.71 -3.04 -15.06
CA LEU A 72 -4.59 -1.90 -15.28
C LEU A 72 -4.15 -0.69 -14.44
N PHE A 73 -4.22 0.49 -15.05
CA PHE A 73 -3.91 1.78 -14.43
C PHE A 73 -5.19 2.61 -14.29
N LEU A 74 -5.83 2.54 -13.12
CA LEU A 74 -7.19 3.04 -12.92
C LEU A 74 -7.24 4.27 -11.98
N PRO A 75 -8.14 5.23 -12.20
CA PRO A 75 -8.41 6.29 -11.24
C PRO A 75 -9.19 5.78 -10.02
N GLY A 76 -9.52 6.67 -9.08
CA GLY A 76 -10.44 6.39 -7.95
C GLY A 76 -9.77 5.89 -6.66
N GLY A 77 -8.47 5.55 -6.69
CA GLY A 77 -7.73 5.09 -5.52
C GLY A 77 -8.17 3.71 -5.01
N GLY A 78 -7.55 3.25 -3.93
CA GLY A 78 -7.93 1.98 -3.28
C GLY A 78 -9.41 1.93 -2.87
N SER A 79 -9.97 3.05 -2.40
CA SER A 79 -11.40 3.15 -2.08
C SER A 79 -12.30 2.93 -3.31
N GLY A 80 -11.92 3.43 -4.48
CA GLY A 80 -12.63 3.16 -5.73
C GLY A 80 -12.62 1.67 -6.07
N GLN A 81 -11.51 0.98 -5.78
CA GLN A 81 -11.40 -0.46 -6.00
C GLN A 81 -12.16 -1.30 -4.97
N PHE A 82 -12.49 -0.77 -3.78
CA PHE A 82 -13.41 -1.48 -2.88
C PHE A 82 -14.76 -1.75 -3.56
N ALA A 83 -15.29 -0.76 -4.28
CA ALA A 83 -16.50 -0.91 -5.08
C ALA A 83 -16.21 -1.63 -6.41
N GLY A 84 -15.13 -1.26 -7.11
CA GLY A 84 -14.75 -1.85 -8.40
C GLY A 84 -14.61 -3.37 -8.34
N ILE A 85 -13.90 -3.90 -7.35
CA ILE A 85 -13.72 -5.34 -7.15
C ILE A 85 -15.07 -6.02 -6.89
N ALA A 86 -15.87 -5.48 -5.98
CA ALA A 86 -17.18 -6.05 -5.68
C ALA A 86 -18.07 -6.09 -6.93
N MET A 87 -18.14 -5.00 -7.69
CA MET A 87 -18.95 -4.94 -8.91
C MET A 87 -18.43 -5.85 -10.04
N ASN A 88 -17.12 -6.15 -10.09
CA ASN A 88 -16.55 -7.02 -11.12
C ASN A 88 -16.55 -8.50 -10.75
N LEU A 89 -16.47 -8.83 -9.46
CA LEU A 89 -16.24 -10.22 -9.01
C LEU A 89 -17.41 -10.80 -8.23
N MET A 90 -18.30 -9.99 -7.64
CA MET A 90 -19.41 -10.54 -6.83
C MET A 90 -20.30 -11.48 -7.64
N GLY A 91 -20.46 -11.23 -8.95
CA GLY A 91 -21.20 -12.07 -9.87
C GLY A 91 -20.51 -13.36 -10.33
N LEU A 92 -19.28 -13.66 -9.88
CA LEU A 92 -18.56 -14.89 -10.26
C LEU A 92 -19.30 -16.17 -9.84
N LYS A 93 -20.07 -16.10 -8.75
CA LYS A 93 -20.90 -17.21 -8.23
C LYS A 93 -22.33 -16.72 -8.05
N GLU A 94 -23.29 -17.63 -8.24
CA GLU A 94 -24.72 -17.36 -8.03
C GLU A 94 -25.03 -16.93 -6.59
N SER A 95 -24.23 -17.39 -5.62
CA SER A 95 -24.35 -17.03 -4.20
C SER A 95 -24.18 -15.52 -3.96
N ARG A 96 -23.49 -14.82 -4.87
CA ARG A 96 -23.10 -13.41 -4.75
C ARG A 96 -22.58 -13.07 -3.37
N CYS A 97 -21.75 -13.96 -2.84
CA CYS A 97 -21.16 -13.84 -1.51
C CYS A 97 -19.66 -13.67 -1.62
N ALA A 98 -19.07 -12.79 -0.82
CA ALA A 98 -17.63 -12.63 -0.74
C ALA A 98 -17.15 -12.73 0.70
N ASP A 99 -16.05 -13.44 0.89
CA ASP A 99 -15.38 -13.61 2.17
C ASP A 99 -14.45 -12.43 2.43
N TYR A 100 -14.46 -11.88 3.64
CA TYR A 100 -13.57 -10.79 4.04
C TYR A 100 -12.77 -11.14 5.30
N VAL A 101 -11.44 -11.07 5.17
CA VAL A 101 -10.46 -11.21 6.25
C VAL A 101 -10.21 -9.81 6.85
N ILE A 102 -10.96 -9.45 7.89
CA ILE A 102 -10.91 -8.10 8.48
C ILE A 102 -9.83 -8.03 9.57
N THR A 103 -8.69 -7.42 9.22
CA THR A 103 -7.55 -7.21 10.12
C THR A 103 -7.27 -5.75 10.44
N GLY A 104 -8.08 -4.82 9.95
CA GLY A 104 -7.91 -3.41 10.25
C GLY A 104 -8.93 -2.49 9.58
N THR A 105 -8.52 -1.23 9.42
CA THR A 105 -9.42 -0.16 8.96
C THR A 105 -9.74 -0.31 7.48
N TRP A 106 -8.77 -0.73 6.67
CA TRP A 106 -8.94 -0.78 5.22
C TRP A 106 -9.74 -2.00 4.78
N SER A 107 -9.43 -3.18 5.32
CA SER A 107 -10.24 -4.40 5.13
C SER A 107 -11.68 -4.21 5.61
N ALA A 108 -11.90 -3.54 6.76
CA ALA A 108 -13.25 -3.23 7.24
C ALA A 108 -14.03 -2.29 6.31
N LYS A 109 -13.36 -1.29 5.72
CA LYS A 109 -13.97 -0.39 4.73
C LYS A 109 -14.27 -1.10 3.41
N ALA A 110 -13.38 -1.98 2.96
CA ALA A 110 -13.58 -2.79 1.77
C ALA A 110 -14.81 -3.70 1.92
N ALA A 111 -14.91 -4.39 3.06
CA ALA A 111 -16.08 -5.20 3.42
C ALA A 111 -17.36 -4.34 3.43
N LYS A 112 -17.32 -3.18 4.11
CA LYS A 112 -18.49 -2.31 4.20
C LYS A 112 -19.00 -1.81 2.85
N GLU A 113 -18.09 -1.54 1.91
CA GLU A 113 -18.46 -1.12 0.56
C GLU A 113 -19.08 -2.27 -0.23
N ALA A 114 -18.55 -3.49 -0.08
CA ALA A 114 -19.03 -4.67 -0.79
C ALA A 114 -20.45 -5.12 -0.38
N GLU A 115 -20.90 -4.79 0.83
CA GLU A 115 -22.28 -5.03 1.28
C GLU A 115 -23.35 -4.41 0.35
N LYS A 116 -22.98 -3.40 -0.46
CA LYS A 116 -23.89 -2.78 -1.44
C LYS A 116 -24.16 -3.66 -2.66
N TYR A 117 -23.29 -4.63 -2.95
CA TYR A 117 -23.28 -5.36 -4.22
C TYR A 117 -23.54 -6.86 -4.07
N GLY A 118 -23.47 -7.37 -2.83
CA GLY A 118 -23.74 -8.76 -2.50
C GLY A 118 -23.61 -9.03 -1.00
N LYS A 119 -23.56 -10.31 -0.64
CA LYS A 119 -23.45 -10.76 0.75
C LYS A 119 -21.98 -10.77 1.19
N VAL A 120 -21.66 -10.02 2.24
CA VAL A 120 -20.36 -10.13 2.90
C VAL A 120 -20.41 -11.21 3.98
N HIS A 121 -19.46 -12.14 3.91
CA HIS A 121 -19.23 -13.13 4.94
C HIS A 121 -17.90 -12.82 5.65
N LEU A 122 -17.93 -12.75 6.98
CA LEU A 122 -16.73 -12.53 7.77
C LEU A 122 -16.11 -13.89 8.08
N VAL A 123 -14.87 -14.09 7.66
CA VAL A 123 -14.17 -15.39 7.83
C VAL A 123 -13.90 -15.73 9.31
N PHE A 124 -13.97 -14.73 10.18
CA PHE A 124 -13.96 -14.85 11.64
C PHE A 124 -14.83 -13.73 12.25
N PRO A 125 -15.31 -13.88 13.50
CA PRO A 125 -16.12 -12.87 14.17
C PRO A 125 -15.47 -11.49 14.20
N LYS A 126 -16.29 -10.43 14.13
CA LYS A 126 -15.83 -9.04 14.26
C LYS A 126 -15.05 -8.86 15.57
N ARG A 127 -13.94 -8.12 15.50
CA ARG A 127 -13.04 -7.85 16.63
C ARG A 127 -13.13 -6.38 17.05
N ASP A 128 -12.93 -6.13 18.34
CA ASP A 128 -12.91 -4.78 18.91
C ASP A 128 -11.58 -4.06 18.67
N LYS A 129 -10.49 -4.82 18.54
CA LYS A 129 -9.13 -4.31 18.32
C LYS A 129 -8.45 -5.06 17.19
N TYR A 130 -7.67 -4.33 16.40
CA TYR A 130 -6.90 -4.85 15.28
C TYR A 130 -5.41 -4.90 15.64
N HIS A 131 -5.01 -5.97 16.33
CA HIS A 131 -3.64 -6.11 16.84
C HIS A 131 -2.99 -7.45 16.47
N ASP A 132 -3.73 -8.35 15.85
CA ASP A 132 -3.29 -9.68 15.49
C ASP A 132 -3.99 -10.17 14.20
N ILE A 133 -3.51 -11.28 13.67
CA ILE A 133 -4.15 -12.03 12.58
C ILE A 133 -4.54 -13.39 13.18
N PRO A 134 -5.83 -13.76 13.23
CA PRO A 134 -6.23 -15.05 13.77
C PRO A 134 -5.60 -16.19 12.96
N ASP A 135 -5.26 -17.27 13.64
CA ASP A 135 -4.70 -18.47 12.98
C ASP A 135 -5.64 -18.96 11.89
N MET A 136 -5.11 -19.25 10.71
CA MET A 136 -5.88 -19.68 9.54
C MET A 136 -6.74 -20.92 9.80
N SER A 137 -6.31 -21.83 10.67
CA SER A 137 -7.09 -23.03 11.05
C SER A 137 -8.44 -22.69 11.71
N THR A 138 -8.57 -21.48 12.25
CA THR A 138 -9.81 -21.00 12.87
C THR A 138 -10.77 -20.35 11.87
N TRP A 139 -10.29 -20.02 10.66
CA TRP A 139 -11.08 -19.32 9.67
C TRP A 139 -12.21 -20.20 9.14
N LYS A 140 -13.37 -19.59 8.96
CA LYS A 140 -14.54 -20.20 8.34
C LYS A 140 -14.67 -19.60 6.95
N LEU A 141 -14.04 -20.26 5.97
CA LEU A 141 -14.17 -19.87 4.56
C LEU A 141 -15.45 -20.47 3.98
N ASN A 142 -16.11 -19.71 3.11
CA ASN A 142 -17.27 -20.15 2.35
C ASN A 142 -16.81 -20.69 0.98
N PRO A 143 -16.96 -22.01 0.69
CA PRO A 143 -16.55 -22.58 -0.59
C PRO A 143 -17.36 -22.03 -1.79
N ASP A 144 -18.55 -21.48 -1.54
CA ASP A 144 -19.40 -20.85 -2.56
C ASP A 144 -19.14 -19.34 -2.68
N ALA A 145 -18.14 -18.79 -2.01
CA ALA A 145 -17.79 -17.38 -2.18
C ALA A 145 -17.26 -17.09 -3.59
N SER A 146 -17.65 -15.94 -4.13
CA SER A 146 -17.15 -15.38 -5.37
C SER A 146 -15.67 -15.01 -5.28
N TYR A 147 -15.22 -14.53 -4.12
CA TYR A 147 -13.82 -14.25 -3.83
C TYR A 147 -13.57 -14.16 -2.31
N VAL A 148 -12.31 -14.28 -1.91
CA VAL A 148 -11.81 -13.96 -0.56
C VAL A 148 -10.99 -12.68 -0.63
N HIS A 149 -11.31 -11.65 0.16
CA HIS A 149 -10.57 -10.39 0.22
C HIS A 149 -9.77 -10.28 1.51
N TYR A 150 -8.51 -9.82 1.40
CA TYR A 150 -7.73 -9.37 2.55
C TYR A 150 -6.88 -8.14 2.22
N CYS A 151 -6.48 -7.40 3.26
CA CYS A 151 -5.50 -6.32 3.16
C CYS A 151 -4.14 -6.84 3.65
N ALA A 152 -3.14 -6.90 2.76
CA ALA A 152 -1.84 -7.46 3.11
C ALA A 152 -1.10 -6.63 4.18
N ASN A 153 -1.33 -5.31 4.22
CA ASN A 153 -0.72 -4.42 5.21
C ASN A 153 -1.67 -3.29 5.64
N GLU A 154 -2.18 -3.39 6.86
CA GLU A 154 -3.09 -2.42 7.47
C GLU A 154 -2.33 -1.19 8.00
N THR A 155 -2.18 -0.20 7.12
CA THR A 155 -1.42 1.05 7.36
C THR A 155 -1.81 1.81 8.63
N VAL A 156 -3.04 1.66 9.12
CA VAL A 156 -3.49 2.35 10.34
C VAL A 156 -2.95 1.66 11.58
N HIS A 157 -3.09 0.33 11.66
CA HIS A 157 -2.79 -0.44 12.87
C HIS A 157 -1.39 -1.04 12.88
N GLY A 158 -0.71 -1.08 11.73
CA GLY A 158 0.61 -1.70 11.61
C GLY A 158 0.57 -3.22 11.64
N VAL A 159 -0.51 -3.81 11.13
CA VAL A 159 -0.67 -5.27 10.98
C VAL A 159 -0.30 -5.65 9.54
N GLU A 160 0.66 -6.54 9.36
CA GLU A 160 1.06 -7.07 8.05
C GLU A 160 0.99 -8.61 8.04
N PHE A 161 0.50 -9.15 6.93
CA PHE A 161 0.53 -10.59 6.67
C PHE A 161 1.94 -11.02 6.24
N GLU A 162 2.52 -11.96 6.97
CA GLU A 162 3.77 -12.62 6.56
C GLU A 162 3.56 -13.68 5.48
N PHE A 163 2.34 -14.24 5.39
CA PHE A 163 1.94 -15.31 4.47
C PHE A 163 0.86 -14.86 3.49
N ILE A 164 0.64 -15.66 2.45
CA ILE A 164 -0.50 -15.53 1.52
C ILE A 164 -1.58 -16.51 1.98
N PRO A 165 -2.83 -16.07 2.24
CA PRO A 165 -3.90 -16.97 2.63
C PRO A 165 -4.21 -18.05 1.59
N GLU A 166 -4.32 -19.30 2.02
CA GLU A 166 -4.89 -20.40 1.23
C GLU A 166 -6.43 -20.34 1.28
N THR A 167 -7.07 -20.44 0.12
CA THR A 167 -8.51 -20.23 -0.07
C THR A 167 -9.23 -21.45 -0.64
N ASN A 168 -8.53 -22.57 -0.80
CA ASN A 168 -9.08 -23.83 -1.33
C ASN A 168 -9.76 -23.66 -2.70
N GLY A 169 -9.16 -22.84 -3.57
CA GLY A 169 -9.61 -22.61 -4.95
C GLY A 169 -10.54 -21.42 -5.17
N VAL A 170 -11.02 -20.75 -4.11
CA VAL A 170 -11.75 -19.47 -4.25
C VAL A 170 -10.78 -18.34 -4.66
N PRO A 171 -11.08 -17.49 -5.65
CA PRO A 171 -10.18 -16.41 -6.06
C PRO A 171 -9.79 -15.49 -4.90
N LEU A 172 -8.48 -15.26 -4.73
CA LEU A 172 -7.94 -14.39 -3.68
C LEU A 172 -7.76 -12.96 -4.20
N VAL A 173 -8.32 -12.00 -3.48
CA VAL A 173 -8.21 -10.56 -3.75
C VAL A 173 -7.38 -9.90 -2.65
N CYS A 174 -6.39 -9.10 -3.03
CA CYS A 174 -5.47 -8.48 -2.09
C CYS A 174 -5.32 -6.97 -2.28
N ASP A 175 -5.56 -6.22 -1.20
CA ASP A 175 -5.10 -4.83 -1.09
C ASP A 175 -3.62 -4.81 -0.68
N MET A 176 -2.75 -4.44 -1.63
CA MET A 176 -1.31 -4.27 -1.40
C MET A 176 -0.90 -2.80 -1.46
N SER A 177 -1.84 -1.85 -1.31
CA SER A 177 -1.56 -0.42 -1.48
C SER A 177 -0.31 0.05 -0.74
N SER A 178 -0.09 -0.45 0.47
CA SER A 178 0.98 -0.01 1.39
C SER A 178 2.21 -0.91 1.42
N ASN A 179 2.25 -2.03 0.67
CA ASN A 179 3.41 -2.93 0.68
C ASN A 179 3.71 -3.60 -0.67
N ILE A 180 3.00 -3.28 -1.76
CA ILE A 180 3.36 -3.74 -3.10
C ILE A 180 4.79 -3.31 -3.45
N LEU A 181 5.57 -4.17 -4.10
CA LEU A 181 6.99 -3.96 -4.42
C LEU A 181 7.91 -3.72 -3.22
N SER A 182 7.47 -3.99 -1.98
CA SER A 182 8.35 -3.93 -0.79
C SER A 182 9.18 -5.20 -0.58
N ARG A 183 8.74 -6.30 -1.17
CA ARG A 183 9.35 -7.64 -1.16
C ARG A 183 8.82 -8.48 -2.35
N PRO A 184 9.47 -9.59 -2.70
CA PRO A 184 8.93 -10.54 -3.68
C PRO A 184 7.56 -11.08 -3.25
N VAL A 185 6.68 -11.30 -4.22
CA VAL A 185 5.33 -11.85 -4.03
C VAL A 185 5.03 -12.77 -5.21
N ASP A 186 4.51 -13.97 -4.94
CA ASP A 186 4.05 -14.89 -5.98
C ASP A 186 2.67 -14.45 -6.50
N ILE A 187 2.67 -13.77 -7.66
CA ILE A 187 1.46 -13.21 -8.27
C ILE A 187 0.46 -14.30 -8.67
N SER A 188 0.92 -15.51 -8.99
CA SER A 188 0.06 -16.62 -9.43
C SER A 188 -0.94 -17.09 -8.36
N LYS A 189 -0.70 -16.74 -7.09
CA LYS A 189 -1.59 -17.05 -5.96
C LYS A 189 -2.82 -16.15 -5.87
N PHE A 190 -2.85 -15.06 -6.63
CA PHE A 190 -3.91 -14.05 -6.52
C PHE A 190 -4.82 -14.08 -7.74
N GLY A 191 -6.12 -13.91 -7.51
CA GLY A 191 -7.04 -13.54 -8.57
C GLY A 191 -6.89 -12.05 -8.92
N VAL A 192 -6.85 -11.19 -7.90
CA VAL A 192 -6.65 -9.74 -8.07
C VAL A 192 -5.71 -9.19 -7.00
N ILE A 193 -4.76 -8.35 -7.41
CA ILE A 193 -4.01 -7.46 -6.55
C ILE A 193 -4.36 -6.03 -6.94
N TYR A 194 -4.54 -5.13 -5.96
CA TYR A 194 -4.64 -3.71 -6.24
C TYR A 194 -3.84 -2.87 -5.26
N ALA A 195 -3.38 -1.71 -5.73
CA ALA A 195 -2.58 -0.79 -4.94
C ALA A 195 -2.81 0.67 -5.36
N GLY A 196 -3.31 1.49 -4.44
CA GLY A 196 -3.26 2.95 -4.61
C GLY A 196 -1.81 3.43 -4.57
N ALA A 197 -1.39 4.18 -5.59
CA ALA A 197 0.04 4.43 -5.81
C ALA A 197 0.73 5.27 -4.73
N GLN A 198 -0.03 6.14 -4.06
CA GLN A 198 0.45 7.19 -3.16
C GLN A 198 1.16 6.71 -1.88
N LYS A 199 1.28 5.40 -1.67
CA LYS A 199 1.96 4.85 -0.49
C LYS A 199 3.36 4.35 -0.83
N ASN A 200 3.50 3.37 -1.73
CA ASN A 200 4.80 2.74 -1.95
C ASN A 200 5.35 2.87 -3.39
N ILE A 201 4.55 3.33 -4.35
CA ILE A 201 4.89 3.20 -5.79
C ILE A 201 4.67 4.47 -6.62
N GLY A 202 4.49 5.64 -6.00
CA GLY A 202 4.36 6.90 -6.74
C GLY A 202 3.52 7.95 -6.04
N CYS A 203 2.93 8.82 -6.84
CA CYS A 203 2.05 9.88 -6.36
C CYS A 203 0.57 9.46 -6.41
N ALA A 204 -0.29 10.24 -5.75
CA ALA A 204 -1.74 10.02 -5.82
C ALA A 204 -2.29 10.27 -7.23
N GLY A 205 -3.42 9.65 -7.54
CA GLY A 205 -4.16 9.85 -8.80
C GLY A 205 -4.33 8.58 -9.63
N VAL A 206 -3.50 7.56 -9.41
CA VAL A 206 -3.56 6.27 -10.11
C VAL A 206 -3.57 5.10 -9.12
N THR A 207 -4.24 4.04 -9.52
CA THR A 207 -4.36 2.77 -8.81
C THR A 207 -3.94 1.67 -9.75
N LEU A 208 -2.96 0.88 -9.32
CA LEU A 208 -2.56 -0.32 -10.02
C LEU A 208 -3.56 -1.44 -9.70
N VAL A 209 -4.01 -2.18 -10.71
CA VAL A 209 -4.74 -3.43 -10.56
C VAL A 209 -4.07 -4.50 -11.42
N ILE A 210 -3.74 -5.64 -10.83
CA ILE A 210 -3.23 -6.83 -11.52
C ILE A 210 -4.32 -7.89 -11.38
N ILE A 211 -4.91 -8.33 -12.49
CA ILE A 211 -6.08 -9.23 -12.49
C ILE A 211 -5.85 -10.42 -13.42
N ARG A 212 -6.15 -11.62 -12.94
CA ARG A 212 -6.10 -12.85 -13.75
C ARG A 212 -7.18 -12.82 -14.82
N GLN A 213 -6.84 -13.19 -16.05
CA GLN A 213 -7.69 -12.98 -17.23
C GLN A 213 -9.01 -13.75 -17.18
N ASP A 214 -9.05 -14.93 -16.57
CA ASP A 214 -10.25 -15.75 -16.39
C ASP A 214 -11.31 -15.10 -15.47
N LEU A 215 -10.94 -14.06 -14.71
CA LEU A 215 -11.84 -13.32 -13.81
C LEU A 215 -12.44 -12.07 -14.48
N ILE A 216 -12.09 -11.78 -15.73
CA ILE A 216 -12.57 -10.62 -16.47
C ILE A 216 -13.88 -10.96 -17.21
N GLY A 217 -14.86 -10.05 -17.12
CA GLY A 217 -16.13 -10.16 -17.84
C GLY A 217 -17.32 -10.62 -17.02
N TYR A 218 -17.18 -10.63 -15.69
CA TYR A 218 -18.24 -10.89 -14.72
C TYR A 218 -18.79 -9.59 -14.08
N ASP A 219 -18.56 -8.45 -14.72
CA ASP A 219 -19.07 -7.18 -14.26
C ASP A 219 -20.59 -7.16 -14.18
N MET A 220 -21.09 -6.71 -13.02
CA MET A 220 -22.51 -6.57 -12.75
C MET A 220 -23.15 -5.53 -13.69
N PRO A 221 -24.45 -5.64 -14.02
CA PRO A 221 -25.13 -4.69 -14.89
C PRO A 221 -25.05 -3.23 -14.42
N GLU A 222 -24.98 -2.99 -13.10
CA GLU A 222 -24.87 -1.67 -12.51
C GLU A 222 -23.42 -1.14 -12.45
N CYS A 223 -22.43 -1.94 -12.85
CA CYS A 223 -21.02 -1.53 -12.86
C CYS A 223 -20.79 -0.44 -13.91
N PRO A 224 -20.36 0.78 -13.52
CA PRO A 224 -20.08 1.82 -14.48
C PRO A 224 -18.86 1.45 -15.33
N SER A 225 -18.85 1.85 -16.60
CA SER A 225 -17.80 1.48 -17.56
C SER A 225 -16.39 1.85 -17.10
N ILE A 226 -16.23 2.96 -16.35
CA ILE A 226 -14.94 3.39 -15.79
C ILE A 226 -14.39 2.42 -14.73
N LEU A 227 -15.24 1.61 -14.09
CA LEU A 227 -14.84 0.58 -13.12
C LEU A 227 -14.93 -0.84 -13.68
N SER A 228 -15.48 -1.06 -14.88
CA SER A 228 -15.52 -2.39 -15.50
C SER A 228 -14.12 -2.81 -15.95
N TYR A 229 -13.58 -3.88 -15.37
CA TYR A 229 -12.27 -4.43 -15.74
C TYR A 229 -12.27 -4.96 -17.17
N LYS A 230 -13.41 -5.45 -17.66
CA LYS A 230 -13.57 -5.84 -19.06
C LYS A 230 -13.34 -4.66 -20.01
N VAL A 231 -13.97 -3.53 -19.72
CA VAL A 231 -13.83 -2.30 -20.53
C VAL A 231 -12.39 -1.78 -20.43
N GLN A 232 -11.82 -1.73 -19.23
CA GLN A 232 -10.47 -1.20 -19.01
C GLN A 232 -9.39 -2.07 -19.67
N ALA A 233 -9.48 -3.40 -19.53
CA ALA A 233 -8.57 -4.33 -20.19
C ALA A 233 -8.70 -4.26 -21.72
N GLY A 234 -9.93 -4.24 -22.25
CA GLY A 234 -10.17 -4.12 -23.69
C GLY A 234 -9.69 -2.81 -24.32
N ASN A 235 -9.37 -1.80 -23.50
CA ASN A 235 -8.83 -0.51 -23.93
C ASN A 235 -7.43 -0.23 -23.36
N ASN A 236 -6.71 -1.22 -22.83
CA ASN A 236 -5.37 -1.05 -22.26
C ASN A 236 -5.26 0.12 -21.27
N SER A 237 -6.23 0.24 -20.35
CA SER A 237 -6.35 1.34 -19.36
C SER A 237 -6.56 2.75 -19.94
N VAL A 238 -6.82 2.89 -21.24
CA VAL A 238 -7.03 4.19 -21.92
C VAL A 238 -8.44 4.32 -22.51
N TYR A 239 -9.44 3.71 -21.85
CA TYR A 239 -10.86 3.84 -22.22
C TYR A 239 -11.31 5.31 -22.24
N ASN A 240 -11.02 6.03 -21.16
CA ASN A 240 -11.14 7.48 -21.04
C ASN A 240 -9.75 8.09 -20.79
N THR A 241 -9.67 9.41 -20.62
CA THR A 241 -8.39 10.07 -20.28
C THR A 241 -7.84 9.54 -18.96
N PRO A 242 -6.68 8.84 -18.96
CA PRO A 242 -6.07 8.32 -17.74
C PRO A 242 -5.33 9.43 -16.99
N PRO A 243 -4.92 9.20 -15.74
CA PRO A 243 -4.06 10.13 -14.99
C PRO A 243 -2.62 10.07 -15.52
N THR A 244 -2.38 10.70 -16.68
CA THR A 244 -1.13 10.57 -17.48
C THR A 244 0.13 10.84 -16.66
N TYR A 245 0.17 11.94 -15.91
CA TYR A 245 1.33 12.30 -15.10
C TYR A 245 1.56 11.36 -13.92
N SER A 246 0.50 10.87 -13.27
CA SER A 246 0.64 9.91 -12.17
C SER A 246 1.15 8.55 -12.66
N ILE A 247 0.74 8.11 -13.86
CA ILE A 247 1.28 6.91 -14.50
C ILE A 247 2.76 7.09 -14.84
N TYR A 248 3.13 8.24 -15.40
CA TYR A 248 4.53 8.57 -15.66
C TYR A 248 5.40 8.54 -14.40
N ILE A 249 4.97 9.18 -13.31
CA ILE A 249 5.70 9.14 -12.03
C ILE A 249 5.81 7.71 -11.49
N MET A 250 4.75 6.91 -11.59
CA MET A 250 4.78 5.50 -11.20
C MET A 250 5.81 4.71 -12.02
N GLY A 251 5.86 4.91 -13.34
CA GLY A 251 6.88 4.31 -14.22
C GLY A 251 8.31 4.69 -13.81
N LEU A 252 8.56 5.96 -13.48
CA LEU A 252 9.87 6.38 -12.96
C LEU A 252 10.23 5.72 -11.63
N VAL A 253 9.25 5.50 -10.74
CA VAL A 253 9.48 4.77 -9.49
C VAL A 253 9.82 3.30 -9.76
N PHE A 254 9.20 2.68 -10.77
CA PHE A 254 9.55 1.32 -11.18
C PHE A 254 10.97 1.24 -11.74
N ASP A 255 11.39 2.17 -12.60
CA ASP A 255 12.77 2.28 -13.07
C ASP A 255 13.74 2.38 -11.89
N TRP A 256 13.46 3.27 -10.94
CA TRP A 256 14.27 3.42 -9.74
C TRP A 256 14.34 2.11 -8.93
N LEU A 257 13.23 1.39 -8.77
CA LEU A 257 13.23 0.10 -8.07
C LEU A 257 14.12 -0.94 -8.77
N VAL A 258 14.13 -0.98 -10.10
CA VAL A 258 15.05 -1.83 -10.89
C VAL A 258 16.49 -1.44 -10.60
N GLU A 259 16.83 -0.14 -10.66
CA GLU A 259 18.18 0.37 -10.34
C GLU A 259 18.60 0.04 -8.90
N GLN A 260 17.64 -0.06 -7.99
CA GLN A 260 17.90 -0.44 -6.60
C GLN A 260 18.09 -1.96 -6.40
N GLY A 261 18.00 -2.78 -7.43
CA GLY A 261 18.11 -4.24 -7.36
C GLY A 261 16.78 -4.99 -7.14
N GLY A 262 15.66 -4.33 -7.46
CA GLY A 262 14.32 -4.92 -7.46
C GLY A 262 13.79 -5.31 -6.08
N CYS A 263 12.75 -6.16 -6.08
CA CYS A 263 12.02 -6.58 -4.89
C CYS A 263 12.89 -7.29 -3.85
N GLU A 264 13.89 -8.06 -4.28
CA GLU A 264 14.83 -8.77 -3.39
C GLU A 264 15.70 -7.81 -2.57
N ALA A 265 16.24 -6.79 -3.23
CA ALA A 265 17.02 -5.76 -2.55
C ALA A 265 16.13 -4.92 -1.63
N MET A 266 14.89 -4.60 -2.05
CA MET A 266 13.93 -3.90 -1.19
C MET A 266 13.58 -4.71 0.05
N ALA A 267 13.34 -6.01 -0.07
CA ALA A 267 13.04 -6.88 1.06
C ALA A 267 14.14 -6.80 2.14
N LYS A 268 15.40 -6.90 1.74
CA LYS A 268 16.56 -6.79 2.66
C LYS A 268 16.62 -5.44 3.35
N ARG A 269 16.49 -4.33 2.61
CA ARG A 269 16.54 -2.97 3.16
C ARG A 269 15.36 -2.70 4.09
N ASN A 270 14.16 -3.13 3.72
CA ASN A 270 12.96 -2.95 4.51
C ASN A 270 13.03 -3.75 5.82
N LEU A 271 13.61 -4.96 5.77
CA LEU A 271 13.89 -5.76 6.97
C LEU A 271 14.92 -5.08 7.88
N GLU A 272 16.00 -4.53 7.33
CA GLU A 272 17.00 -3.77 8.12
C GLU A 272 16.35 -2.58 8.82
N LYS A 273 15.61 -1.74 8.07
CA LYS A 273 14.89 -0.57 8.61
C LYS A 273 13.96 -0.94 9.76
N VAL A 274 13.09 -1.92 9.54
CA VAL A 274 12.08 -2.26 10.55
C VAL A 274 12.71 -2.93 11.76
N LYS A 275 13.79 -3.70 11.57
CA LYS A 275 14.53 -4.33 12.67
C LYS A 275 15.11 -3.29 13.61
N LEU A 276 15.75 -2.24 13.07
CA LEU A 276 16.27 -1.14 13.87
C LEU A 276 15.19 -0.50 14.76
N LEU A 277 13.98 -0.34 14.21
CA LEU A 277 12.85 0.25 14.93
C LEU A 277 12.28 -0.67 16.00
N TYR A 278 11.94 -1.92 15.66
CA TYR A 278 11.35 -2.83 16.64
C TYR A 278 12.33 -3.28 17.71
N ASP A 279 13.62 -3.45 17.39
CA ASP A 279 14.65 -3.74 18.41
C ASP A 279 14.70 -2.62 19.47
N LEU A 280 14.61 -1.34 19.05
CA LEU A 280 14.56 -0.22 19.98
C LEU A 280 13.27 -0.24 20.82
N ILE A 281 12.13 -0.46 20.19
CA ILE A 281 10.83 -0.52 20.87
C ILE A 281 10.84 -1.62 21.94
N ASP A 282 11.31 -2.81 21.60
CA ASP A 282 11.35 -3.96 22.50
C ASP A 282 12.36 -3.77 23.65
N ALA A 283 13.46 -3.04 23.40
CA ALA A 283 14.46 -2.70 24.41
C ALA A 283 14.07 -1.50 25.31
N SER A 284 12.99 -0.78 25.00
CA SER A 284 12.61 0.48 25.65
C SER A 284 12.05 0.34 27.09
N LYS A 285 11.96 -0.90 27.60
CA LYS A 285 11.37 -1.22 28.91
C LYS A 285 9.95 -0.66 29.09
N GLY A 286 9.18 -0.61 27.99
CA GLY A 286 7.77 -0.20 28.00
C GLY A 286 7.53 1.29 27.73
N PHE A 287 8.59 2.11 27.60
CA PHE A 287 8.45 3.52 27.23
C PHE A 287 7.89 3.67 25.80
N TYR A 288 8.40 2.88 24.87
CA TYR A 288 7.85 2.71 23.53
C TYR A 288 7.06 1.40 23.48
N HIS A 289 5.80 1.47 23.05
CA HIS A 289 4.96 0.29 22.94
C HIS A 289 4.22 0.21 21.60
N ALA A 290 4.47 -0.86 20.85
CA ALA A 290 3.69 -1.20 19.66
C ALA A 290 2.51 -2.10 20.05
N PRO A 291 1.24 -1.68 19.88
CA PRO A 291 0.07 -2.47 20.29
C PRO A 291 -0.14 -3.76 19.50
N VAL A 292 0.53 -3.93 18.36
CA VAL A 292 0.41 -5.09 17.47
C VAL A 292 1.26 -6.26 17.97
N HIS A 293 0.71 -7.47 17.85
CA HIS A 293 1.40 -8.70 18.17
C HIS A 293 2.64 -8.90 17.29
N HIS A 294 3.71 -9.43 17.86
CA HIS A 294 5.02 -9.49 17.21
C HIS A 294 5.03 -10.29 15.89
N THR A 295 4.17 -11.31 15.77
CA THR A 295 4.06 -12.17 14.57
C THR A 295 3.45 -11.49 13.35
N CYS A 296 2.82 -10.33 13.51
CA CYS A 296 2.19 -9.59 12.41
C CYS A 296 2.59 -8.11 12.41
N ARG A 297 3.74 -7.78 13.00
CA ARG A 297 4.30 -6.43 12.97
C ARG A 297 4.62 -6.03 11.53
N SER A 298 4.01 -4.95 11.09
CA SER A 298 4.27 -4.41 9.76
C SER A 298 5.69 -3.90 9.60
N ARG A 299 6.29 -4.25 8.45
CA ARG A 299 7.55 -3.70 7.95
C ARG A 299 7.41 -2.28 7.45
N MET A 300 6.21 -1.92 6.99
CA MET A 300 5.93 -0.67 6.28
C MET A 300 5.39 0.41 7.19
N ASN A 301 4.59 0.07 8.21
CA ASN A 301 3.92 1.05 9.05
C ASN A 301 3.88 0.58 10.51
N THR A 302 4.57 1.27 11.40
CA THR A 302 4.55 0.93 12.82
C THR A 302 3.64 1.90 13.56
N HIS A 303 2.58 1.39 14.19
CA HIS A 303 1.83 2.14 15.18
C HIS A 303 2.54 2.04 16.53
N LEU A 304 2.76 3.18 17.17
CA LEU A 304 3.53 3.29 18.40
C LEU A 304 2.80 4.18 19.39
N ARG A 305 2.76 3.77 20.66
CA ARG A 305 2.36 4.59 21.81
C ARG A 305 3.57 4.90 22.67
N ILE A 306 3.53 6.03 23.36
CA ILE A 306 4.54 6.38 24.38
C ILE A 306 3.90 6.29 25.76
N SER A 307 4.59 5.66 26.70
CA SER A 307 4.16 5.54 28.08
C SER A 307 4.98 6.44 29.00
N SER A 308 4.37 6.98 30.05
CA SER A 308 5.05 7.62 31.16
C SER A 308 5.76 6.60 32.06
N ALA A 309 6.57 7.09 33.02
CA ALA A 309 7.33 6.24 33.94
C ALA A 309 6.47 5.29 34.81
N ASP A 310 5.19 5.60 34.98
CA ASP A 310 4.21 4.76 35.67
C ASP A 310 3.59 3.66 34.77
N GLY A 311 4.00 3.60 33.50
CA GLY A 311 3.55 2.60 32.52
C GLY A 311 2.21 2.91 31.84
N ALA A 312 1.61 4.09 32.10
CA ALA A 312 0.40 4.52 31.42
C ALA A 312 0.73 5.23 30.10
N VAL A 313 -0.15 5.11 29.10
CA VAL A 313 0.00 5.85 27.83
C VAL A 313 -0.14 7.36 28.09
N ASP A 314 0.82 8.15 27.59
CA ASP A 314 0.86 9.59 27.78
C ASP A 314 0.81 10.36 26.44
N GLU A 315 -0.37 10.87 26.12
CA GLU A 315 -0.60 11.66 24.90
C GLU A 315 0.14 13.00 24.88
N LYS A 316 0.54 13.54 26.05
CA LYS A 316 1.36 14.76 26.11
C LYS A 316 2.78 14.46 25.68
N LEU A 317 3.36 13.33 26.11
CA LEU A 317 4.66 12.86 25.62
C LEU A 317 4.61 12.54 24.13
N GLU A 318 3.54 11.93 23.63
CA GLU A 318 3.35 11.70 22.19
C GLU A 318 3.34 13.02 21.40
N LYS A 319 2.68 14.06 21.93
CA LYS A 319 2.68 15.39 21.32
C LYS A 319 4.08 16.03 21.37
N GLU A 320 4.76 15.97 22.50
CA GLU A 320 6.13 16.50 22.65
C GLU A 320 7.11 15.81 21.69
N PHE A 321 7.02 14.48 21.56
CA PHE A 321 7.80 13.71 20.59
C PHE A 321 7.61 14.22 19.16
N ILE A 322 6.36 14.45 18.73
CA ILE A 322 6.06 14.97 17.39
C ILE A 322 6.65 16.37 17.20
N ASP A 323 6.48 17.25 18.19
CA ASP A 323 6.95 18.63 18.12
C ASP A 323 8.49 18.69 18.09
N GLU A 324 9.19 17.84 18.85
CA GLU A 324 10.65 17.75 18.85
C GLU A 324 11.20 17.08 17.59
N ALA A 325 10.57 16.01 17.10
CA ALA A 325 10.92 15.38 15.84
C ALA A 325 10.85 16.38 14.68
N ALA A 326 9.80 17.22 14.65
CA ALA A 326 9.63 18.27 13.66
C ALA A 326 10.75 19.33 13.74
N LYS A 327 11.27 19.65 14.93
CA LYS A 327 12.45 20.52 15.10
C LYS A 327 13.75 19.87 14.62
N LYS A 328 13.81 18.54 14.52
CA LYS A 328 14.93 17.78 13.92
C LYS A 328 14.73 17.44 12.44
N GLY A 329 13.56 17.76 11.88
CA GLY A 329 13.29 17.68 10.43
C GLY A 329 12.57 16.39 10.04
N MET A 330 12.08 15.65 11.02
CA MET A 330 11.28 14.46 10.85
C MET A 330 9.81 14.84 11.00
N ILE A 331 9.04 14.65 9.94
CA ILE A 331 7.64 15.08 9.88
C ILE A 331 6.71 13.91 9.60
N GLN A 332 5.41 14.15 9.80
CA GLN A 332 4.33 13.19 9.50
C GLN A 332 4.34 11.92 10.36
N LEU A 333 4.80 12.06 11.62
CA LEU A 333 4.84 10.98 12.61
C LEU A 333 3.55 10.83 13.44
N LYS A 334 2.60 11.76 13.31
CA LYS A 334 1.33 11.69 14.05
C LYS A 334 0.52 10.47 13.61
N GLY A 335 0.06 9.69 14.59
CA GLY A 335 -0.80 8.54 14.38
C GLY A 335 -2.14 8.90 13.76
N HIS A 336 -2.85 7.88 13.25
CA HIS A 336 -4.14 8.10 12.64
C HIS A 336 -5.17 8.53 13.70
N ARG A 337 -6.04 9.49 13.35
CA ARG A 337 -7.01 10.11 14.28
C ARG A 337 -7.89 9.12 15.07
N SER A 338 -8.13 7.93 14.52
CA SER A 338 -8.99 6.92 15.15
C SER A 338 -8.30 6.10 16.24
N ILE A 339 -6.97 6.13 16.31
CA ILE A 339 -6.20 5.31 17.27
C ILE A 339 -5.18 6.12 18.09
N GLY A 340 -4.98 7.40 17.77
CA GLY A 340 -4.02 8.27 18.46
C GLY A 340 -2.57 7.82 18.25
N GLY A 341 -1.69 8.21 19.16
CA GLY A 341 -0.28 7.78 19.14
C GLY A 341 0.53 8.33 17.98
N LEU A 342 1.57 7.56 17.65
CA LEU A 342 2.50 7.79 16.56
C LEU A 342 2.30 6.76 15.46
N ARG A 343 2.72 7.12 14.26
CA ARG A 343 2.85 6.20 13.13
C ARG A 343 4.12 6.51 12.34
N ILE A 344 4.98 5.51 12.24
CA ILE A 344 6.23 5.59 11.49
C ILE A 344 6.06 4.79 10.20
N SER A 345 6.09 5.45 9.04
CA SER A 345 5.95 4.77 7.74
C SER A 345 7.32 4.65 7.06
N LEU A 346 7.72 3.41 6.77
CA LEU A 346 9.05 3.02 6.30
C LEU A 346 9.02 2.47 4.86
N TYR A 347 8.17 3.05 4.01
CA TYR A 347 8.07 2.70 2.59
C TYR A 347 9.42 2.72 1.86
N ASN A 348 9.47 2.15 0.65
CA ASN A 348 10.70 1.90 -0.10
C ASN A 348 11.64 3.13 -0.22
N ALA A 349 11.08 4.33 -0.40
CA ALA A 349 11.84 5.58 -0.55
C ALA A 349 12.47 6.12 0.74
N ILE A 350 12.11 5.60 1.92
CA ILE A 350 12.81 5.87 3.17
C ILE A 350 14.04 4.97 3.21
N ASN A 351 15.23 5.55 3.34
CA ASN A 351 16.48 4.79 3.40
C ASN A 351 16.85 4.43 4.85
N VAL A 352 17.85 3.56 5.01
CA VAL A 352 18.30 3.08 6.33
C VAL A 352 18.85 4.21 7.20
N ASP A 353 19.61 5.16 6.63
CA ASP A 353 20.21 6.26 7.40
C ASP A 353 19.17 7.25 7.92
N GLU A 354 18.07 7.44 7.19
CA GLU A 354 16.91 8.19 7.66
C GLU A 354 16.24 7.49 8.85
N VAL A 355 16.19 6.16 8.84
CA VAL A 355 15.69 5.39 10.00
C VAL A 355 16.66 5.48 11.16
N ARG A 356 17.97 5.35 10.95
CA ARG A 356 18.98 5.55 12.02
C ARG A 356 18.85 6.91 12.69
N THR A 357 18.63 7.97 11.90
CA THR A 357 18.35 9.33 12.41
C THR A 357 17.11 9.36 13.34
N LEU A 358 16.04 8.62 13.00
CA LEU A 358 14.88 8.47 13.87
C LEU A 358 15.20 7.68 15.14
N ILE A 359 15.96 6.58 15.03
CA ILE A 359 16.36 5.76 16.17
C ILE A 359 17.19 6.54 17.18
N ASP A 360 18.15 7.33 16.71
CA ASP A 360 18.99 8.15 17.60
C ASP A 360 18.13 9.20 18.32
N PHE A 361 17.21 9.86 17.62
CA PHE A 361 16.25 10.76 18.27
C PHE A 361 15.36 10.04 19.28
N MET A 362 14.85 8.84 18.97
CA MET A 362 14.02 8.08 19.90
C MET A 362 14.81 7.69 21.17
N ARG A 363 16.09 7.34 21.06
CA ARG A 363 16.94 7.09 22.23
C ARG A 363 17.11 8.34 23.09
N GLU A 364 17.48 9.46 22.47
CA GLU A 364 17.63 10.75 23.17
C GLU A 364 16.33 11.18 23.85
N PHE A 365 15.20 11.01 23.18
CA PHE A 365 13.89 11.36 23.73
C PHE A 365 13.55 10.46 24.92
N GLN A 366 13.77 9.15 24.83
CA GLN A 366 13.58 8.25 25.94
C GLN A 366 14.48 8.61 27.13
N GLU A 367 15.77 8.87 26.92
CA GLU A 367 16.72 9.26 27.98
C GLU A 367 16.33 10.56 28.70
N LYS A 368 15.74 11.52 27.97
CA LYS A 368 15.26 12.79 28.55
C LYS A 368 14.02 12.62 29.44
N HIS A 369 13.23 11.58 29.21
CA HIS A 369 11.90 11.39 29.82
C HIS A 369 11.79 10.14 30.72
N GLN A 370 12.89 9.39 30.92
CA GLN A 370 12.98 8.25 31.83
C GLN A 370 13.64 8.57 33.16
#